data_AF-A0A538EQ84-F1
#
_entry.id   AF-A0A538EQ84-F1
#
_cell.length_a   1.000
_cell.length_b   1.000
_cell.length_c   1.000
_cell.angle_alpha   90.00
_cell.angle_beta   90.00
_cell.angle_gamma   90.00
#
_symmetry.space_group_name_H-M   'P 1'
#
loop_
_entity.id
_entity.type
_entity.pdbx_description
1 polymer ?
#
loop_
_entity_poly.entity_id
_entity_poly.type
_entity_poly.pdbx_seq_one_letter_code
_entity_poly.pdbx_strand_id
1 'polypeptide(L)'
;AVVALAVGALLLRVRFTVASLAPLALVVAVCTFACGGLGLVGAALALRVRETAVLSNVFFAILLIFSGVNVPVNALPHWMAAVSPWLPLTHGIAAARRVAAGAPIAAVSRGLLAEAGIGVLYCAAGLTLLAWFERESRRRATLETY
;
A
#
# COMPACT_ATOMS: atom_id res chain seq x y z
N ALA A 1 7.78 6.59 -7.00
CA ALA A 1 8.65 5.39 -6.87
C ALA A 1 10.06 5.65 -7.39
N VAL A 2 10.26 5.88 -8.69
CA VAL A 2 11.60 5.99 -9.31
C VAL A 2 12.46 7.10 -8.70
N VAL A 3 11.90 8.31 -8.50
CA VAL A 3 12.63 9.44 -7.90
C VAL A 3 13.03 9.16 -6.45
N ALA A 4 12.13 8.61 -5.64
CA ALA A 4 12.41 8.25 -4.25
C ALA A 4 13.49 7.17 -4.15
N LEU A 5 13.50 6.20 -5.07
CA LEU A 5 14.50 5.15 -5.15
C LEU A 5 15.86 5.71 -5.58
N ALA A 6 15.89 6.59 -6.58
CA ALA A 6 17.10 7.28 -7.03
C ALA A 6 17.71 8.15 -5.93
N VAL A 7 16.89 8.97 -5.26
CA VAL A 7 17.32 9.85 -4.17
C VAL A 7 17.75 9.03 -2.94
N GLY A 8 17.02 7.97 -2.58
CA GLY A 8 17.40 7.07 -1.49
C GLY A 8 18.72 6.35 -1.76
N ALA A 9 18.94 5.88 -2.99
CA ALA A 9 20.20 5.26 -3.39
C ALA A 9 21.37 6.25 -3.35
N LEU A 10 21.13 7.51 -3.75
CA LEU A 10 22.13 8.57 -3.74
C LEU A 10 22.48 9.02 -2.31
N LEU A 11 21.48 9.17 -1.44
CA LEU A 11 21.63 9.68 -0.07
C LEU A 11 22.22 8.64 0.89
N LEU A 12 21.81 7.37 0.82
CA LEU A 12 22.29 6.36 1.76
C LEU A 12 23.71 5.85 1.46
N ARG A 13 24.36 6.28 0.36
CA ARG A 13 25.70 5.80 -0.09
C ARG A 13 25.84 4.27 -0.06
N VAL A 14 24.74 3.55 -0.26
CA VAL A 14 24.74 2.09 -0.21
C VAL A 14 25.42 1.59 -1.47
N ARG A 15 26.50 0.85 -1.30
CA ARG A 15 27.12 0.06 -2.37
C ARG A 15 26.16 -1.09 -2.72
N PHE A 16 25.10 -0.80 -3.48
CA PHE A 16 24.23 -1.85 -3.99
C PHE A 16 25.03 -2.67 -5.01
N THR A 17 25.33 -3.93 -4.68
CA THR A 17 25.61 -4.91 -5.72
C THR A 17 24.41 -4.92 -6.67
N VAL A 18 24.62 -4.78 -7.98
CA VAL A 18 23.56 -4.67 -9.01
C VAL A 18 22.46 -5.75 -8.85
N ALA A 19 22.81 -6.91 -8.30
CA ALA A 19 21.91 -7.99 -7.94
C ALA A 19 20.80 -7.64 -6.91
N SER A 20 20.99 -6.63 -6.06
CA SER A 20 20.03 -6.20 -5.01
C SER A 20 19.10 -5.07 -5.44
N LEU A 21 19.37 -4.44 -6.59
CA LEU A 21 18.57 -3.36 -7.17
C LEU A 21 17.25 -3.86 -7.76
N ALA A 22 17.28 -4.99 -8.49
CA ALA A 22 16.08 -5.59 -9.06
C ALA A 22 15.07 -6.06 -7.98
N PRO A 23 15.47 -6.73 -6.89
CA PRO A 23 14.58 -7.05 -5.77
C PRO A 23 13.94 -5.83 -5.13
N LEU A 24 14.72 -4.76 -4.88
CA LEU A 24 14.19 -3.52 -4.29
C LEU A 24 13.19 -2.83 -5.21
N ALA A 25 13.48 -2.75 -6.51
CA ALA A 25 12.57 -2.19 -7.49
C ALA A 25 11.24 -2.97 -7.51
N LEU A 26 11.28 -4.30 -7.42
CA LEU A 26 10.10 -5.15 -7.38
C LEU A 26 9.30 -4.94 -6.08
N VAL A 27 9.95 -4.84 -4.93
CA VAL A 27 9.29 -4.52 -3.65
C VAL A 27 8.58 -3.17 -3.74
N VAL A 28 9.25 -2.14 -4.25
CA VAL A 28 8.69 -0.80 -4.41
C VAL A 28 7.52 -0.81 -5.40
N ALA A 29 7.61 -1.56 -6.50
CA ALA A 29 6.52 -1.70 -7.46
C ALA A 29 5.27 -2.34 -6.82
N VAL A 30 5.45 -3.43 -6.07
CA VAL A 30 4.35 -4.10 -5.35
C VAL A 30 3.74 -3.19 -4.30
N CYS A 31 4.57 -2.49 -3.50
CA CYS A 31 4.06 -1.53 -2.51
C CYS A 31 3.28 -0.39 -3.19
N THR A 32 3.79 0.15 -4.30
CA THR A 32 3.13 1.23 -5.05
C THR A 32 1.78 0.75 -5.58
N PHE A 33 1.71 -0.47 -6.10
CA PHE A 33 0.47 -1.07 -6.56
C PHE A 33 -0.54 -1.26 -5.42
N ALA A 34 -0.11 -1.80 -4.28
CA ALA A 34 -0.96 -2.00 -3.11
C ALA A 34 -1.49 -0.68 -2.52
N CYS A 35 -0.61 0.33 -2.41
CA CYS A 35 -0.99 1.69 -2.02
C CYS A 35 -1.96 2.32 -3.03
N GLY A 36 -1.76 2.08 -4.32
CA GLY A 36 -2.68 2.54 -5.38
C GLY A 36 -4.08 1.96 -5.20
N GLY A 37 -4.19 0.66 -4.89
CA GLY A 37 -5.46 0.00 -4.60
C GLY A 37 -6.17 0.59 -3.38
N LEU A 38 -5.44 0.83 -2.29
CA LEU A 38 -6.00 1.50 -1.11
C LEU A 38 -6.43 2.95 -1.42
N GLY A 39 -5.66 3.66 -2.24
CA GLY A 39 -6.01 5.00 -2.74
C GLY A 39 -7.30 5.01 -3.55
N LEU A 40 -7.55 3.99 -4.37
CA LEU A 40 -8.82 3.84 -5.12
C LEU A 40 -10.02 3.66 -4.17
N VAL A 41 -9.87 2.86 -3.11
CA VAL A 41 -10.90 2.72 -2.07
C VAL A 41 -11.15 4.06 -1.39
N GLY A 42 -10.08 4.78 -1.03
CA GLY A 42 -10.17 6.14 -0.47
C GLY A 42 -10.88 7.12 -1.42
N ALA A 43 -10.59 7.06 -2.72
CA ALA A 43 -11.21 7.90 -3.74
C ALA A 43 -12.70 7.60 -3.92
N ALA A 44 -13.11 6.33 -3.85
CA ALA A 44 -14.52 5.96 -3.88
C ALA A 44 -15.27 6.48 -2.64
N LEU A 45 -14.64 6.40 -1.45
CA LEU A 45 -15.20 6.95 -0.21
C LEU A 45 -15.25 8.49 -0.21
N ALA A 46 -14.28 9.14 -0.86
CA ALA A 46 -14.22 10.58 -1.03
C ALA A 46 -15.45 11.16 -1.77
N LEU A 47 -16.12 10.37 -2.61
CA LEU A 47 -17.39 10.78 -3.25
C LEU A 47 -18.55 10.94 -2.27
N ARG A 48 -18.48 10.32 -1.08
CA ARG A 48 -19.50 10.45 -0.01
C ARG A 48 -19.06 11.34 1.15
N VAL A 49 -17.76 11.41 1.42
CA VAL A 49 -17.22 12.13 2.58
C VAL A 49 -16.93 13.58 2.20
N ARG A 50 -17.48 14.53 2.96
CA ARG A 50 -17.26 15.97 2.75
C ARG A 50 -15.79 16.38 2.86
N GLU A 51 -15.02 15.68 3.72
CA GLU A 51 -13.64 16.04 4.03
C GLU A 51 -12.65 14.90 3.71
N THR A 52 -12.13 14.93 2.48
CA THR A 52 -11.23 13.91 1.93
C THR A 52 -9.83 13.96 2.54
N ALA A 53 -9.40 15.14 3.00
CA ALA A 53 -8.12 15.34 3.66
C ALA A 53 -8.05 14.58 5.00
N VAL A 54 -9.09 14.68 5.82
CA VAL A 54 -9.17 13.97 7.11
C VAL A 54 -9.17 12.46 6.88
N LEU A 55 -9.93 11.97 5.90
CA LEU A 55 -9.97 10.54 5.57
C LEU A 55 -8.59 10.01 5.17
N SER A 56 -7.89 10.73 4.29
CA SER A 56 -6.54 10.36 3.85
C SER A 56 -5.55 10.34 5.03
N ASN A 57 -5.67 11.31 5.94
CA ASN A 57 -4.82 11.38 7.13
C ASN A 57 -5.08 10.21 8.09
N VAL A 58 -6.34 9.81 8.28
CA VAL A 58 -6.68 8.64 9.11
C VAL A 58 -6.11 7.35 8.51
N PHE A 59 -6.25 7.14 7.20
CA PHE A 59 -5.61 6.00 6.53
C PHE A 59 -4.10 6.01 6.71
N PHE A 60 -3.47 7.17 6.56
CA PHE A 60 -2.04 7.32 6.76
C PHE A 60 -1.63 7.00 8.21
N ALA A 61 -2.36 7.50 9.22
CA ALA A 61 -2.10 7.20 10.63
C ALA A 61 -2.22 5.70 10.94
N ILE A 62 -3.26 5.04 10.41
CA ILE A 62 -3.45 3.59 10.55
C ILE A 62 -2.26 2.84 9.93
N LEU A 63 -1.87 3.20 8.70
CA LEU A 63 -0.70 2.60 8.06
C LEU A 63 0.55 2.82 8.90
N LEU A 64 0.79 4.03 9.39
CA LEU A 64 1.99 4.39 10.15
C LEU A 64 2.14 3.58 11.45
N ILE A 65 1.01 3.32 12.13
CA ILE A 65 0.96 2.61 13.41
C ILE A 65 1.02 1.09 13.21
N PHE A 66 0.25 0.56 12.25
CA PHE A 66 0.00 -0.88 12.14
C PHE A 66 0.83 -1.59 11.07
N SER A 67 1.35 -0.90 10.04
CA SER A 67 2.16 -1.55 8.98
C SER A 67 3.58 -1.90 9.40
N GLY A 68 3.98 -1.54 10.63
CA GLY A 68 5.32 -1.82 11.14
C GLY A 68 6.45 -0.98 10.53
N VAL A 69 6.12 0.19 9.93
CA VAL A 69 7.12 1.18 9.48
C VAL A 69 8.04 1.58 10.62
N ASN A 70 7.47 1.95 11.78
CA ASN A 70 8.22 2.46 12.91
C ASN A 70 8.73 1.34 13.83
N VAL A 71 7.82 0.46 14.26
CA VAL A 71 8.10 -0.63 15.20
C VAL A 71 7.86 -1.96 14.48
N PRO A 72 8.78 -2.94 14.56
CA PRO A 72 8.57 -4.21 13.89
C PRO A 72 7.34 -4.93 14.46
N VAL A 73 6.55 -5.55 13.57
CA VAL A 73 5.23 -6.13 13.88
C VAL A 73 5.27 -7.16 15.02
N ASN A 74 6.40 -7.83 15.21
CA ASN A 74 6.62 -8.81 16.28
C ASN A 74 6.71 -8.19 17.69
N ALA A 75 6.91 -6.89 17.80
CA ALA A 75 6.93 -6.16 19.07
C ALA A 75 5.57 -5.52 19.42
N LEU A 76 4.56 -5.66 18.54
CA LEU A 76 3.22 -5.12 18.78
C LEU A 76 2.36 -6.07 19.64
N PRO A 77 1.39 -5.54 20.40
CA PRO A 77 0.37 -6.33 21.09
C PRO A 77 -0.33 -7.31 20.15
N HIS A 78 -0.79 -8.45 20.68
CA HIS A 78 -1.20 -9.60 19.88
C HIS A 78 -2.41 -9.27 18.98
N TRP A 79 -3.30 -8.41 19.47
CA TRP A 79 -4.45 -7.90 18.73
C TRP A 79 -4.05 -6.97 17.58
N MET A 80 -2.99 -6.17 17.71
CA MET A 80 -2.48 -5.31 16.63
C MET A 80 -1.74 -6.13 15.58
N ALA A 81 -0.91 -7.08 16.02
CA ALA A 81 -0.14 -7.97 15.16
C ALA A 81 -1.04 -8.87 14.29
N ALA A 82 -2.27 -9.15 14.73
CA ALA A 82 -3.26 -9.90 13.95
C ALA A 82 -3.85 -9.08 12.79
N VAL A 83 -3.87 -7.74 12.89
CA VAL A 83 -4.42 -6.83 11.88
C VAL A 83 -3.36 -6.42 10.85
N SER A 84 -2.10 -6.30 11.27
CA SER A 84 -0.99 -5.93 10.37
C SER A 84 -0.90 -6.74 9.07
N PRO A 85 -1.10 -8.07 9.01
CA PRO A 85 -1.02 -8.83 7.77
C PRO A 85 -2.08 -8.45 6.73
N TRP A 86 -3.17 -7.79 7.15
CA TRP A 86 -4.23 -7.34 6.25
C TRP A 86 -3.93 -5.96 5.66
N LEU A 87 -2.99 -5.22 6.24
CA LEU A 87 -2.63 -3.90 5.77
C LEU A 87 -1.67 -3.98 4.57
N PRO A 88 -1.93 -3.20 3.51
CA PRO A 88 -0.93 -2.95 2.49
C PRO A 88 0.24 -2.19 3.13
N LEU A 89 1.47 -2.47 2.70
CA LEU A 89 2.78 -2.08 3.24
C LEU A 89 3.43 -3.03 4.24
N THR A 90 2.68 -3.84 4.99
CA THR A 90 3.27 -4.64 6.09
C THR A 90 4.33 -5.62 5.59
N HIS A 91 4.01 -6.43 4.56
CA HIS A 91 4.97 -7.39 4.04
C HIS A 91 6.01 -6.70 3.14
N GLY A 92 5.63 -5.58 2.49
CA GLY A 92 6.53 -4.76 1.71
C GLY A 92 7.69 -4.18 2.53
N ILE A 93 7.39 -3.61 3.70
CA ILE A 93 8.38 -3.06 4.64
C ILE A 93 9.27 -4.16 5.20
N ALA A 94 8.68 -5.29 5.62
CA ALA A 94 9.45 -6.43 6.09
C ALA A 94 10.39 -6.96 5.01
N ALA A 95 9.94 -6.98 3.74
CA ALA A 95 10.77 -7.40 2.62
C ALA A 95 11.90 -6.41 2.33
N ALA A 96 11.60 -5.11 2.29
CA ALA A 96 12.58 -4.06 2.11
C ALA A 96 13.69 -4.12 3.17
N ARG A 97 13.33 -4.31 4.46
CA ARG A 97 14.31 -4.45 5.55
C ARG A 97 15.22 -5.66 5.37
N ARG A 98 14.68 -6.82 5.00
CA ARG A 98 15.48 -8.04 4.78
C ARG A 98 16.41 -7.93 3.57
N VAL A 99 15.93 -7.35 2.46
CA VAL A 99 16.76 -7.11 1.27
C VAL A 99 17.85 -6.08 1.57
N ALA A 100 17.55 -5.02 2.33
CA ALA A 100 18.54 -4.04 2.77
C ALA A 100 19.61 -4.66 3.69
N ALA A 101 19.25 -5.69 4.47
CA ALA A 101 20.19 -6.47 5.27
C ALA A 101 20.99 -7.52 4.47
N GLY A 102 20.80 -7.62 3.15
CA GLY A 102 21.53 -8.53 2.26
C GLY A 102 20.87 -9.90 2.04
N ALA A 103 19.61 -10.10 2.46
CA ALA A 103 18.92 -11.37 2.25
C ALA A 103 18.55 -11.60 0.76
N PRO A 104 18.61 -12.85 0.25
CA PRO A 104 18.22 -13.17 -1.12
C PRO A 104 16.71 -13.03 -1.33
N ILE A 105 16.30 -12.69 -2.56
CA ILE A 105 14.88 -12.45 -2.89
C ILE A 105 13.99 -13.67 -2.64
N ALA A 106 14.53 -14.88 -2.75
CA ALA A 106 13.82 -16.12 -2.47
C ALA A 106 13.30 -16.21 -1.02
N ALA A 107 13.97 -15.54 -0.07
CA ALA A 107 13.54 -15.50 1.33
C ALA A 107 12.34 -14.54 1.57
N VAL A 108 12.03 -13.68 0.60
CA VAL A 108 11.01 -12.61 0.73
C VAL A 108 9.91 -12.69 -0.32
N SER A 109 10.05 -13.59 -1.30
CA SER A 109 9.08 -13.81 -2.37
C SER A 109 7.67 -14.15 -1.88
N ARG A 110 7.52 -15.00 -0.85
CA ARG A 110 6.20 -15.32 -0.26
C ARG A 110 5.52 -14.11 0.35
N GLY A 111 6.25 -13.28 1.10
CA GLY A 111 5.70 -12.07 1.69
C GLY A 111 5.28 -11.08 0.61
N LEU A 112 6.06 -10.99 -0.47
CA LEU A 112 5.77 -10.09 -1.58
C LEU A 112 4.57 -10.54 -2.42
N LEU A 113 4.39 -11.85 -2.61
CA LEU A 113 3.19 -12.41 -3.22
C LEU A 113 1.94 -12.16 -2.38
N ALA A 114 2.04 -12.31 -1.05
CA ALA A 114 0.94 -11.98 -0.15
C ALA A 114 0.57 -10.49 -0.27
N GLU A 115 1.56 -9.61 -0.28
CA GLU A 115 1.35 -8.17 -0.46
C GLU A 115 0.70 -7.83 -1.81
N ALA A 116 1.17 -8.46 -2.88
CA ALA A 116 0.60 -8.29 -4.20
C ALA A 116 -0.88 -8.75 -4.22
N GLY A 117 -1.19 -9.88 -3.58
CA GLY A 117 -2.55 -10.37 -3.41
C GLY A 117 -3.45 -9.39 -2.66
N ILE A 118 -2.95 -8.82 -1.57
CA ILE A 118 -3.65 -7.78 -0.79
C ILE A 118 -3.88 -6.54 -1.67
N GLY A 119 -2.87 -6.11 -2.43
CA GLY A 119 -2.98 -5.00 -3.37
C GLY A 119 -4.05 -5.24 -4.44
N VAL A 120 -4.11 -6.45 -5.02
CA VAL A 120 -5.15 -6.84 -5.99
C VAL A 120 -6.53 -6.79 -5.34
N LEU A 121 -6.66 -7.30 -4.11
CA LEU A 121 -7.91 -7.27 -3.37
C LEU A 121 -8.40 -5.83 -3.14
N TYR A 122 -7.51 -4.93 -2.69
CA TYR A 122 -7.85 -3.52 -2.51
C TYR A 122 -8.16 -2.81 -3.83
N CYS A 123 -7.42 -3.09 -4.91
CA CYS A 123 -7.73 -2.58 -6.25
C CYS A 123 -9.12 -3.02 -6.70
N ALA A 124 -9.45 -4.31 -6.57
CA ALA A 124 -10.76 -4.84 -6.94
C ALA A 124 -11.88 -4.22 -6.09
N ALA A 125 -11.66 -4.08 -4.78
CA ALA A 125 -12.59 -3.41 -3.88
C ALA A 125 -12.80 -1.93 -4.27
N GLY A 126 -11.73 -1.20 -4.58
CA GLY A 126 -11.80 0.20 -5.02
C GLY A 126 -12.56 0.37 -6.33
N LEU A 127 -12.26 -0.46 -7.33
CA LEU A 127 -12.93 -0.43 -8.63
C LEU A 127 -14.41 -0.83 -8.54
N THR A 128 -14.76 -1.83 -7.72
CA THR A 128 -16.15 -2.24 -7.52
C THR A 128 -16.96 -1.17 -6.80
N LEU A 129 -16.40 -0.53 -5.78
CA LEU A 129 -17.02 0.63 -5.11
C LEU A 129 -17.21 1.79 -6.09
N LEU A 130 -16.19 2.11 -6.88
CA LEU A 130 -16.27 3.18 -7.87
C LEU A 130 -17.36 2.89 -8.91
N ALA A 131 -17.40 1.67 -9.46
CA ALA A 131 -18.43 1.26 -10.41
C ALA A 131 -19.83 1.27 -9.79
N TRP A 132 -19.96 0.92 -8.51
CA TRP A 132 -21.22 0.99 -7.78
C TRP A 132 -21.69 2.44 -7.60
N PHE A 133 -20.79 3.34 -7.19
CA PHE A 133 -21.10 4.77 -7.08
C PHE A 133 -21.39 5.41 -8.42
N GLU A 134 -20.69 5.03 -9.49
CA GLU A 134 -20.95 5.53 -10.84
C GLU A 134 -22.32 5.08 -11.35
N ARG A 135 -22.73 3.83 -11.05
CA ARG A 135 -24.08 3.32 -11.34
C ARG A 135 -25.15 4.04 -10.54
N GLU A 136 -24.92 4.29 -9.25
CA GLU A 136 -25.83 5.05 -8.39
C GLU A 136 -25.95 6.51 -8.85
N SER A 137 -24.84 7.14 -9.25
CA SER A 137 -24.81 8.50 -9.79
C SER A 137 -25.56 8.58 -11.13
N ARG A 138 -25.41 7.59 -12.02
CA ARG A 138 -26.18 7.52 -13.27
C ARG A 138 -27.68 7.30 -13.03
N ARG A 139 -28.06 6.55 -11.99
CA ARG A 139 -29.47 6.41 -11.57
C ARG A 139 -30.05 7.67 -10.96
N ARG A 140 -29.22 8.51 -10.32
CA ARG A 140 -29.64 9.80 -9.77
C ARG A 140 -29.63 10.94 -10.79
N ALA A 141 -28.95 10.77 -11.94
CA ALA A 141 -28.89 11.73 -13.03
C ALA A 141 -30.09 11.70 -14.01
N THR A 142 -31.31 11.45 -13.51
CA THR A 142 -32.55 11.63 -14.31
C THR A 142 -33.49 12.67 -13.71
N LEU A 143 -33.02 13.61 -12.89
CA LEU A 143 -33.87 14.69 -12.38
C LEU A 143 -33.10 16.02 -12.28
N GLU A 144 -32.70 16.56 -13.43
CA GLU A 144 -32.83 18.01 -13.67
C GLU A 144 -33.50 18.21 -15.04
N THR A 145 -34.79 17.85 -15.05
CA THR A 145 -35.81 18.57 -15.81
C THR A 145 -36.71 19.17 -14.75
N TYR A 146 -36.50 20.45 -14.43
CA TYR A 146 -37.54 21.49 -14.32
C TYR A 146 -36.94 22.81 -13.84
#